data_AF-A0A9D5KT99-F1
#
_entry.id   AF-A0A9D5KT99-F1
#
_cell.length_a   1.000
_cell.length_b   1.000
_cell.length_c   1.000
_cell.angle_alpha   90.00
_cell.angle_beta   90.00
_cell.angle_gamma   90.00
#
_symmetry.space_group_name_H-M   'P 1'
#
loop_
_entity.id
_entity.type
_entity.pdbx_description
1 polymer ?
#
loop_
_entity_poly.entity_id
_entity_poly.type
_entity_poly.pdbx_seq_one_letter_code
_entity_poly.pdbx_strand_id
1 'polypeptide(L)'
;MNPITPQQFLIRQPAFPDRKPSDKFYLDLANRLLKECVSAGLFPTLHESVLSRLAICVTGYYQDILSDAGLWRAFTTQCRRMYGHPVPFHSEPEGYIDAELNLIDIAFLIWYCIAMIDSDHRDLYPLHPDVISLSKLWHGILDAEYDEAPMPEEYNIGFQLEVHNPEDASGLYRFSHWLFLHSYLLTPAFTLNLAQLAAEARISEEGGESRLNDLLEEAMSLQPTGPLALYLKEWIYLVLHDRLPEEKDAEEGKTSKEVHKYYKAVTEATGGSPIAYFSDYRELNKFFITALGWQEGEDHLPQFKNHSDFVIQADPEKGMLLARNVAKCIADPANPLYNAAYARRHAFDLLSVRGLCPPDLLQTILKNGWLPDAAFPDTDDRALVAENADFIARCYLQMFYRGD
;
A
#
# COMPACT_ATOMS: atom_id res chain seq x y z
N MET A 1 25.37 16.11 6.84
CA MET A 1 24.59 14.88 6.97
C MET A 1 25.42 13.87 7.73
N ASN A 2 24.86 13.22 8.75
CA ASN A 2 25.53 12.15 9.47
C ASN A 2 25.47 10.85 8.66
N PRO A 3 26.49 10.00 8.75
CA PRO A 3 26.44 8.68 8.14
C PRO A 3 25.40 7.80 8.84
N ILE A 4 24.84 6.86 8.09
CA ILE A 4 24.04 5.75 8.60
C ILE A 4 24.90 4.96 9.58
N THR A 5 24.40 4.80 10.80
CA THR A 5 25.07 4.02 11.83
C THR A 5 24.90 2.51 11.60
N PRO A 6 25.84 1.67 12.09
CA PRO A 6 25.67 0.23 12.04
C PRO A 6 24.35 -0.24 12.66
N GLN A 7 23.89 0.37 13.75
CA GLN A 7 22.63 -0.01 14.38
C GLN A 7 21.41 0.27 13.48
N GLN A 8 21.37 1.44 12.82
CA GLN A 8 20.28 1.79 11.89
C GLN A 8 20.21 0.84 10.69
N PHE A 9 21.37 0.38 10.21
CA PHE A 9 21.45 -0.57 9.09
C PHE A 9 21.12 -2.00 9.54
N LEU A 10 21.79 -2.50 10.59
CA LEU A 10 21.69 -3.89 11.02
C LEU A 10 20.28 -4.28 11.48
N ILE A 11 19.49 -3.37 12.07
CA ILE A 11 18.10 -3.67 12.48
C ILE A 11 17.18 -4.02 11.29
N ARG A 12 17.61 -3.78 10.05
CA ARG A 12 16.88 -4.15 8.83
C ARG A 12 17.37 -5.47 8.21
N GLN A 13 18.48 -6.00 8.70
CA GLN A 13 19.10 -7.20 8.16
C GLN A 13 18.41 -8.47 8.68
N PRO A 14 18.25 -9.51 7.84
CA PRO A 14 17.64 -10.79 8.22
C PRO A 14 18.27 -11.46 9.45
N ALA A 15 19.59 -11.32 9.60
CA ALA A 15 20.35 -11.99 10.65
C ALA A 15 20.41 -11.21 11.98
N PHE A 16 19.79 -10.03 12.07
CA PHE A 16 19.83 -9.23 13.29
C PHE A 16 19.36 -10.05 14.52
N PRO A 17 20.07 -10.03 15.67
CA PRO A 17 21.15 -9.11 16.04
C PRO A 17 22.58 -9.54 15.64
N ASP A 18 22.74 -10.66 14.93
CA ASP A 18 24.06 -11.14 14.49
C ASP A 18 24.66 -10.24 13.41
N ARG A 19 25.99 -10.15 13.41
CA ARG A 19 26.76 -9.48 12.35
C ARG A 19 27.31 -10.49 11.36
N LYS A 20 27.30 -10.13 10.09
CA LYS A 20 27.83 -10.90 8.97
C LYS A 20 29.05 -10.22 8.34
N PRO A 21 29.94 -10.99 7.68
CA PRO A 21 31.13 -10.43 7.03
C PRO A 21 30.80 -9.38 5.95
N SER A 22 29.68 -9.57 5.24
CA SER A 22 29.16 -8.69 4.18
C SER A 22 28.61 -7.35 4.70
N ASP A 23 28.15 -7.28 5.96
CA ASP A 23 27.46 -6.10 6.52
C ASP A 23 28.23 -4.79 6.33
N LYS A 24 29.55 -4.84 6.49
CA LYS A 24 30.39 -3.63 6.37
C LYS A 24 30.33 -3.08 4.94
N PHE A 25 30.40 -3.95 3.94
CA PHE A 25 30.34 -3.53 2.53
C PHE A 25 29.01 -2.84 2.23
N TYR A 26 27.89 -3.47 2.60
CA TYR A 26 26.56 -2.93 2.32
C TYR A 26 26.24 -1.67 3.15
N LEU A 27 26.75 -1.55 4.38
CA LEU A 27 26.68 -0.30 5.14
C LEU A 27 27.48 0.83 4.46
N ASP A 28 28.68 0.53 3.97
CA ASP A 28 29.51 1.51 3.26
C ASP A 28 28.84 1.93 1.93
N LEU A 29 28.20 0.98 1.22
CA LEU A 29 27.40 1.23 0.02
C LEU A 29 26.20 2.14 0.32
N ALA A 30 25.40 1.83 1.34
CA ALA A 30 24.26 2.66 1.75
C ALA A 30 24.70 4.10 2.09
N ASN A 31 25.83 4.24 2.80
CA ASN A 31 26.42 5.55 3.10
C ASN A 31 26.89 6.29 1.85
N ARG A 32 27.41 5.59 0.83
CA ARG A 32 27.76 6.17 -0.46
C ARG A 32 26.53 6.67 -1.20
N LEU A 33 25.45 5.87 -1.29
CA LEU A 33 24.19 6.29 -1.91
C LEU A 33 23.65 7.58 -1.25
N LEU A 34 23.63 7.61 0.08
CA LEU A 34 23.21 8.77 0.86
C LEU A 34 24.06 10.01 0.56
N LYS A 35 25.39 9.87 0.58
CA LYS A 35 26.33 10.96 0.31
C LYS A 35 26.17 11.53 -1.09
N GLU A 36 26.03 10.68 -2.10
CA GLU A 36 25.91 11.12 -3.50
C GLU A 36 24.56 11.80 -3.75
N CYS A 37 23.47 11.35 -3.11
CA CYS A 37 22.17 12.02 -3.15
C CYS A 37 22.27 13.48 -2.65
N VAL A 38 22.88 13.68 -1.48
CA VAL A 38 23.10 15.02 -0.90
C VAL A 38 24.01 15.87 -1.77
N SER A 39 25.08 15.28 -2.28
CA SER A 39 26.06 16.01 -3.11
C SER A 39 25.45 16.48 -4.43
N ALA A 40 24.50 15.71 -4.97
CA ALA A 40 23.72 16.08 -6.14
C ALA A 40 22.61 17.13 -5.86
N GLY A 41 22.34 17.44 -4.59
CA GLY A 41 21.29 18.38 -4.19
C GLY A 41 19.87 17.90 -4.47
N LEU A 42 19.66 16.58 -4.57
CA LEU A 42 18.37 15.96 -4.84
C LEU A 42 17.55 15.87 -3.55
N PHE A 43 16.24 16.11 -3.64
CA PHE A 43 15.33 16.11 -2.48
C PHE A 43 15.78 17.01 -1.31
N PRO A 44 16.04 18.32 -1.55
CA PRO A 44 16.59 19.21 -0.54
C PRO A 44 15.67 19.47 0.66
N THR A 45 14.36 19.19 0.52
CA THR A 45 13.35 19.36 1.58
C THR A 45 13.16 18.11 2.44
N LEU A 46 13.65 16.94 1.99
CA LEU A 46 13.49 15.71 2.76
C LEU A 46 14.37 15.71 4.00
N HIS A 47 13.80 15.22 5.10
CA HIS A 47 14.56 15.06 6.33
C HIS A 47 15.64 13.98 6.18
N GLU A 48 16.78 14.18 6.86
CA GLU A 48 17.95 13.29 6.78
C GLU A 48 17.62 11.82 7.11
N SER A 49 16.69 11.58 8.04
CA SER A 49 16.25 10.24 8.40
C SER A 49 15.50 9.53 7.27
N VAL A 50 14.77 10.26 6.42
CA VAL A 50 14.06 9.71 5.26
C VAL A 50 15.08 9.27 4.21
N LEU A 51 16.05 10.13 3.90
CA LEU A 51 17.13 9.81 2.96
C LEU A 51 17.99 8.63 3.43
N SER A 52 18.28 8.57 4.74
CA SER A 52 18.98 7.43 5.35
C SER A 52 18.20 6.13 5.20
N ARG A 53 16.89 6.14 5.50
CA ARG A 53 16.02 4.96 5.34
C ARG A 53 15.88 4.55 3.88
N LEU A 54 15.78 5.52 2.97
CA LEU A 54 15.71 5.27 1.54
C LEU A 54 16.98 4.57 1.02
N ALA A 55 18.16 5.06 1.41
CA ALA A 55 19.42 4.42 1.04
C ALA A 55 19.50 2.98 1.57
N ILE A 56 19.08 2.73 2.82
CA ILE A 56 18.99 1.37 3.38
C ILE A 56 18.01 0.50 2.59
N CYS A 57 16.86 1.03 2.20
CA CYS A 57 15.87 0.29 1.42
C CYS A 57 16.41 -0.15 0.06
N VAL A 58 17.06 0.75 -0.67
CA VAL A 58 17.65 0.43 -1.99
C VAL A 58 18.82 -0.54 -1.84
N THR A 59 19.65 -0.42 -0.79
CA THR A 59 20.67 -1.43 -0.48
C THR A 59 20.05 -2.79 -0.14
N GLY A 60 18.90 -2.82 0.53
CA GLY A 60 18.20 -4.08 0.83
C GLY A 60 17.64 -4.78 -0.41
N TYR A 61 17.12 -4.02 -1.38
CA TYR A 61 16.78 -4.54 -2.71
C TYR A 61 18.00 -5.12 -3.42
N TYR A 62 19.12 -4.41 -3.37
CA TYR A 62 20.36 -4.86 -3.98
C TYR A 62 20.88 -6.16 -3.36
N GLN A 63 20.81 -6.29 -2.03
CA GLN A 63 21.14 -7.54 -1.33
C GLN A 63 20.19 -8.69 -1.71
N ASP A 64 18.90 -8.43 -1.89
CA ASP A 64 17.91 -9.43 -2.32
C ASP A 64 18.22 -9.99 -3.70
N ILE A 65 18.41 -9.14 -4.71
CA ILE A 65 18.67 -9.61 -6.08
C ILE A 65 20.00 -10.37 -6.18
N LEU A 66 21.05 -9.92 -5.48
CA LEU A 66 22.36 -10.59 -5.50
C LEU A 66 22.32 -11.97 -4.84
N SER A 67 21.43 -12.18 -3.88
CA SER A 67 21.29 -13.45 -3.16
C SER A 67 20.21 -14.37 -3.70
N ASP A 68 19.42 -13.91 -4.66
CA ASP A 68 18.17 -14.54 -5.10
C ASP A 68 17.20 -14.84 -3.93
N ALA A 69 17.07 -13.89 -2.99
CA ALA A 69 16.21 -14.05 -1.81
C ALA A 69 14.72 -14.20 -2.19
N GLY A 70 14.34 -13.63 -3.33
CA GLY A 70 13.06 -13.83 -3.99
C GLY A 70 11.96 -12.86 -3.56
N LEU A 71 12.21 -11.91 -2.66
CA LEU A 71 11.20 -10.93 -2.24
C LEU A 71 10.89 -9.92 -3.36
N TRP A 72 11.92 -9.38 -4.03
CA TRP A 72 11.72 -8.52 -5.19
C TRP A 72 11.04 -9.27 -6.33
N ARG A 73 11.53 -10.49 -6.64
CA ARG A 73 10.95 -11.35 -7.67
C ARG A 73 9.48 -11.66 -7.39
N ALA A 74 9.11 -11.96 -6.15
CA ALA A 74 7.72 -12.19 -5.76
C ALA A 74 6.84 -10.96 -6.04
N PHE A 75 7.34 -9.76 -5.74
CA PHE A 75 6.63 -8.52 -6.01
C PHE A 75 6.48 -8.25 -7.52
N THR A 76 7.55 -8.32 -8.30
CA THR A 76 7.49 -8.01 -9.73
C THR A 76 6.69 -9.05 -10.51
N THR A 77 6.82 -10.33 -10.18
CA THR A 77 5.98 -11.40 -10.76
C THR A 77 4.50 -11.16 -10.46
N GLN A 78 4.15 -10.78 -9.23
CA GLN A 78 2.76 -10.50 -8.89
C GLN A 78 2.26 -9.21 -9.56
N CYS A 79 3.10 -8.18 -9.72
CA CYS A 79 2.76 -7.00 -10.52
C CYS A 79 2.49 -7.36 -11.98
N ARG A 80 3.30 -8.23 -12.60
CA ARG A 80 3.06 -8.71 -13.96
C ARG A 80 1.71 -9.42 -14.08
N ARG A 81 1.36 -10.27 -13.09
CA ARG A 81 0.07 -10.97 -13.06
C ARG A 81 -1.12 -10.01 -12.94
N MET A 82 -0.98 -8.94 -12.17
CA MET A 82 -2.08 -8.01 -11.89
C MET A 82 -2.20 -6.89 -12.93
N TYR A 83 -1.07 -6.38 -13.42
CA TYR A 83 -0.99 -5.13 -14.20
C TYR A 83 -0.24 -5.28 -15.52
N GLY A 84 0.36 -6.43 -15.81
CA GLY A 84 1.08 -6.68 -17.05
C GLY A 84 2.51 -6.10 -17.13
N HIS A 85 2.99 -5.46 -16.05
CA HIS A 85 4.31 -4.82 -15.98
C HIS A 85 5.03 -5.20 -14.67
N PRO A 86 6.38 -5.19 -14.64
CA PRO A 86 7.14 -5.60 -13.45
C PRO A 86 7.00 -4.62 -12.30
N VAL A 87 6.91 -3.32 -12.59
CA VAL A 87 6.68 -2.27 -11.59
C VAL A 87 5.64 -1.27 -12.10
N PRO A 88 4.82 -0.68 -11.22
CA PRO A 88 3.90 0.41 -11.55
C PRO A 88 4.61 1.67 -12.07
N PHE A 89 3.85 2.54 -12.75
CA PHE A 89 4.25 3.87 -13.26
C PHE A 89 5.32 3.92 -14.35
N HIS A 90 6.04 2.84 -14.60
CA HIS A 90 7.13 2.81 -15.57
C HIS A 90 6.84 1.81 -16.68
N SER A 91 7.07 2.22 -17.93
CA SER A 91 7.08 1.29 -19.05
C SER A 91 8.30 0.39 -18.99
N GLU A 92 8.11 -0.89 -19.31
CA GLU A 92 9.19 -1.88 -19.35
C GLU A 92 10.13 -1.60 -20.55
N PRO A 93 11.44 -1.36 -20.31
CA PRO A 93 12.41 -1.16 -21.39
C PRO A 93 12.81 -2.49 -22.04
N GLU A 94 13.25 -2.46 -23.30
CA GLU A 94 13.68 -3.67 -24.04
C GLU A 94 14.81 -4.45 -23.36
N GLY A 95 15.64 -3.78 -22.56
CA GLY A 95 16.77 -4.38 -21.83
C GLY A 95 16.44 -4.81 -20.40
N TYR A 96 15.17 -4.84 -20.00
CA TYR A 96 14.78 -5.27 -18.66
C TYR A 96 15.08 -6.77 -18.46
N ILE A 97 15.70 -7.13 -17.34
CA ILE A 97 15.97 -8.53 -16.98
C ILE A 97 15.33 -8.83 -15.62
N ASP A 98 14.40 -9.78 -15.57
CA ASP A 98 13.76 -10.18 -14.31
C ASP A 98 14.80 -10.66 -13.30
N ALA A 99 14.63 -10.23 -12.04
CA ALA A 99 15.50 -10.55 -10.89
C ALA A 99 16.94 -10.00 -10.97
N GLU A 100 17.24 -9.09 -11.89
CA GLU A 100 18.52 -8.37 -11.97
C GLU A 100 18.36 -6.88 -11.60
N LEU A 101 19.48 -6.15 -11.59
CA LEU A 101 19.50 -4.71 -11.38
C LEU A 101 18.87 -3.96 -12.57
N ASN A 102 17.73 -3.31 -12.36
CA ASN A 102 17.06 -2.50 -13.38
C ASN A 102 16.85 -1.05 -12.93
N LEU A 103 16.96 -0.10 -13.86
CA LEU A 103 16.77 1.32 -13.58
C LEU A 103 15.35 1.66 -13.08
N ILE A 104 14.33 1.04 -13.67
CA ILE A 104 12.93 1.31 -13.30
C ILE A 104 12.59 0.77 -11.91
N ASP A 105 13.27 -0.29 -11.46
CA ASP A 105 13.11 -0.86 -10.12
C ASP A 105 13.58 0.12 -9.05
N ILE A 106 14.75 0.75 -9.29
CA ILE A 106 15.29 1.78 -8.41
C ILE A 106 14.39 3.02 -8.41
N ALA A 107 13.86 3.44 -9.56
CA ALA A 107 12.93 4.56 -9.65
C ALA A 107 11.66 4.30 -8.83
N PHE A 108 11.07 3.10 -8.97
CA PHE A 108 9.94 2.67 -8.18
C PHE A 108 10.26 2.66 -6.68
N LEU A 109 11.38 2.06 -6.27
CA LEU A 109 11.77 1.98 -4.86
C LEU A 109 12.00 3.36 -4.24
N ILE A 110 12.59 4.30 -4.97
CA ILE A 110 12.77 5.68 -4.51
C ILE A 110 11.41 6.33 -4.22
N TRP A 111 10.49 6.28 -5.18
CA TRP A 111 9.14 6.79 -4.98
C TRP A 111 8.43 6.09 -3.81
N TYR A 112 8.39 4.76 -3.84
CA TYR A 112 7.66 3.93 -2.88
C TYR A 112 8.13 4.18 -1.45
N CYS A 113 9.45 4.17 -1.23
CA CYS A 113 10.01 4.40 0.08
C CYS A 113 9.67 5.80 0.58
N ILE A 114 9.85 6.86 -0.22
CA ILE A 114 9.51 8.22 0.24
C ILE A 114 8.02 8.32 0.56
N ALA A 115 7.16 7.90 -0.39
CA ALA A 115 5.72 8.03 -0.27
C ALA A 115 5.13 7.25 0.92
N MET A 116 5.75 6.15 1.35
CA MET A 116 5.26 5.33 2.46
C MET A 116 5.94 5.62 3.80
N ILE A 117 7.17 6.16 3.78
CA ILE A 117 7.95 6.45 4.98
C ILE A 117 7.63 7.83 5.54
N ASP A 118 7.45 8.81 4.66
CA ASP A 118 7.30 10.21 5.03
C ASP A 118 5.84 10.65 4.89
N SER A 119 5.22 11.02 6.01
CA SER A 119 3.82 11.48 6.02
C SER A 119 3.60 12.76 5.22
N ASP A 120 4.66 13.57 5.08
CA ASP A 120 4.56 14.89 4.47
C ASP A 120 4.77 14.85 2.94
N HIS A 121 5.24 13.72 2.41
CA HIS A 121 5.52 13.52 0.99
C HIS A 121 4.82 12.28 0.43
N ARG A 122 3.70 11.87 1.05
CA ARG A 122 2.91 10.71 0.57
C ARG A 122 2.42 10.93 -0.86
N ASP A 123 2.17 12.15 -1.26
CA ASP A 123 1.69 12.53 -2.59
C ASP A 123 2.80 12.75 -3.64
N LEU A 124 4.04 12.35 -3.34
CA LEU A 124 5.16 12.43 -4.29
C LEU A 124 4.79 11.79 -5.63
N TYR A 125 4.92 12.56 -6.71
CA TYR A 125 4.71 12.08 -8.07
C TYR A 125 5.79 11.07 -8.48
N PRO A 126 5.45 9.85 -8.94
CA PRO A 126 6.43 8.80 -9.28
C PRO A 126 7.44 9.20 -10.36
N LEU A 127 7.06 10.10 -11.27
CA LEU A 127 7.94 10.58 -12.35
C LEU A 127 8.56 11.95 -12.03
N HIS A 128 8.59 12.35 -10.76
CA HIS A 128 9.22 13.60 -10.33
C HIS A 128 10.70 13.64 -10.79
N PRO A 129 11.21 14.78 -11.29
CA PRO A 129 12.58 14.88 -11.82
C PRO A 129 13.67 14.38 -10.86
N ASP A 130 13.51 14.62 -9.55
CA ASP A 130 14.45 14.13 -8.54
C ASP A 130 14.41 12.61 -8.40
N VAL A 131 13.25 11.96 -8.50
CA VAL A 131 13.12 10.49 -8.50
C VAL A 131 13.91 9.91 -9.67
N ILE A 132 13.70 10.45 -10.88
CA ILE A 132 14.35 9.99 -12.11
C ILE A 132 15.85 10.28 -12.13
N SER A 133 16.27 11.41 -11.57
CA SER A 133 17.69 11.77 -11.50
C SER A 133 18.43 10.92 -10.46
N LEU A 134 17.80 10.69 -9.31
CA LEU A 134 18.35 9.86 -8.25
C LEU A 134 18.43 8.39 -8.67
N SER A 135 17.42 7.87 -9.38
CA SER A 135 17.43 6.49 -9.85
C SER A 135 18.60 6.22 -10.78
N LYS A 136 18.90 7.13 -11.72
CA LYS A 136 20.06 7.03 -12.62
C LYS A 136 21.39 7.08 -11.85
N LEU A 137 21.50 8.01 -10.90
CA LEU A 137 22.69 8.16 -10.08
C LEU A 137 22.96 6.89 -9.27
N TRP A 138 21.95 6.37 -8.58
CA TRP A 138 22.09 5.20 -7.74
C TRP A 138 22.25 3.91 -8.54
N HIS A 139 21.55 3.78 -9.68
CA HIS A 139 21.80 2.68 -10.61
C HIS A 139 23.27 2.62 -11.00
N GLY A 140 23.87 3.75 -11.41
CA GLY A 140 25.28 3.77 -11.80
C GLY A 140 26.25 3.43 -10.66
N ILE A 141 25.89 3.71 -9.41
CA ILE A 141 26.70 3.33 -8.24
C ILE A 141 26.59 1.82 -7.98
N LEU A 142 25.38 1.27 -8.03
CA LEU A 142 25.11 -0.15 -7.80
C LEU A 142 25.72 -1.02 -8.91
N ASP A 143 25.50 -0.64 -10.17
CA ASP A 143 26.01 -1.34 -11.36
C ASP A 143 27.55 -1.43 -11.35
N ALA A 144 28.23 -0.36 -10.93
CA ALA A 144 29.69 -0.35 -10.84
C ALA A 144 30.27 -1.30 -9.78
N GLU A 145 29.47 -1.72 -8.81
CA GLU A 145 29.88 -2.62 -7.72
C GLU A 145 29.26 -4.03 -7.89
N TYR A 146 28.50 -4.29 -8.96
CA TYR A 146 27.67 -5.50 -9.13
C TYR A 146 28.48 -6.78 -9.07
N ASP A 147 29.52 -6.87 -9.90
CA ASP A 147 30.34 -8.08 -10.03
C ASP A 147 31.21 -8.37 -8.80
N GLU A 148 31.57 -7.33 -8.03
CA GLU A 148 32.51 -7.42 -6.90
C GLU A 148 31.80 -7.44 -5.54
N ALA A 149 30.46 -7.30 -5.52
CA ALA A 149 29.69 -7.29 -4.28
C ALA A 149 29.73 -8.66 -3.58
N PRO A 150 30.05 -8.71 -2.26
CA PRO A 150 30.06 -9.96 -1.53
C PRO A 150 28.64 -10.51 -1.35
N MET A 151 28.44 -11.80 -1.63
CA MET A 151 27.15 -12.48 -1.48
C MET A 151 26.55 -12.28 -0.06
N PRO A 152 25.33 -11.72 0.07
CA PRO A 152 24.65 -11.55 1.36
C PRO A 152 23.89 -12.83 1.73
N GLU A 153 24.61 -13.85 2.23
CA GLU A 153 24.06 -15.17 2.54
C GLU A 153 22.84 -15.13 3.50
N GLU A 154 22.76 -14.11 4.36
CA GLU A 154 21.66 -13.91 5.30
C GLU A 154 20.32 -13.62 4.64
N TYR A 155 20.26 -13.19 3.39
CA TYR A 155 18.99 -12.98 2.69
C TYR A 155 18.29 -14.28 2.32
N ASN A 156 19.01 -15.41 2.31
CA ASN A 156 18.46 -16.75 2.09
C ASN A 156 17.72 -17.34 3.30
N ILE A 157 17.28 -16.52 4.26
CA ILE A 157 16.56 -17.01 5.47
C ILE A 157 15.23 -17.70 5.18
N GLY A 158 14.63 -17.46 4.01
CA GLY A 158 13.44 -18.17 3.54
C GLY A 158 13.76 -19.46 2.77
N PHE A 159 15.02 -19.67 2.38
CA PHE A 159 15.40 -20.77 1.51
C PHE A 159 15.12 -22.13 2.17
N GLN A 160 14.53 -23.05 1.40
CA GLN A 160 14.13 -24.39 1.84
C GLN A 160 13.05 -24.47 2.94
N LEU A 161 12.46 -23.36 3.37
CA LEU A 161 11.34 -23.42 4.32
C LEU A 161 10.08 -23.95 3.62
N GLU A 162 9.42 -24.91 4.24
CA GLU A 162 8.12 -25.41 3.79
C GLU A 162 7.01 -25.02 4.77
N VAL A 163 5.97 -24.31 4.28
CA VAL A 163 4.87 -23.79 5.10
C VAL A 163 4.14 -24.87 5.91
N HIS A 164 4.11 -26.11 5.41
CA HIS A 164 3.40 -27.22 6.03
C HIS A 164 4.32 -28.18 6.81
N ASN A 165 5.62 -27.91 6.87
CA ASN A 165 6.58 -28.73 7.61
C ASN A 165 6.70 -28.23 9.06
N PRO A 166 6.32 -29.02 10.08
CA PRO A 166 6.45 -28.61 11.48
C PRO A 166 7.89 -28.34 11.92
N GLU A 167 8.88 -28.97 11.27
CA GLU A 167 10.31 -28.76 11.58
C GLU A 167 10.77 -27.34 11.21
N ASP A 168 10.12 -26.71 10.23
CA ASP A 168 10.44 -25.37 9.73
C ASP A 168 9.73 -24.25 10.50
N ALA A 169 8.86 -24.57 11.46
CA ALA A 169 8.01 -23.58 12.15
C ALA A 169 8.80 -22.41 12.78
N SER A 170 9.95 -22.70 13.39
CA SER A 170 10.82 -21.66 13.98
C SER A 170 11.49 -20.79 12.92
N GLY A 171 11.92 -21.39 11.80
CA GLY A 171 12.47 -20.67 10.65
C GLY A 171 11.44 -19.76 10.00
N LEU A 172 10.23 -20.30 9.78
CA LEU A 172 9.08 -19.55 9.26
C LEU A 172 8.70 -18.38 10.16
N TYR A 173 8.66 -18.57 11.49
CA TYR A 173 8.38 -17.47 12.41
C TYR A 173 9.41 -16.33 12.27
N ARG A 174 10.71 -16.66 12.28
CA ARG A 174 11.78 -15.67 12.10
C ARG A 174 11.71 -14.96 10.76
N PHE A 175 11.49 -15.72 9.68
CA PHE A 175 11.32 -15.19 8.33
C PHE A 175 10.12 -14.27 8.24
N SER A 176 8.96 -14.68 8.78
CA SER A 176 7.71 -13.90 8.78
C SER A 176 7.87 -12.59 9.55
N HIS A 177 8.52 -12.63 10.71
CA HIS A 177 8.78 -11.46 11.53
C HIS A 177 9.71 -10.46 10.84
N TRP A 178 10.84 -10.93 10.27
CA TRP A 178 11.71 -10.06 9.47
C TRP A 178 10.97 -9.49 8.27
N LEU A 179 10.27 -10.34 7.52
CA LEU A 179 9.55 -9.99 6.30
C LEU A 179 8.56 -8.86 6.55
N PHE A 180 7.79 -8.92 7.64
CA PHE A 180 6.78 -7.91 7.96
C PHE A 180 7.38 -6.62 8.57
N LEU A 181 8.25 -6.74 9.58
CA LEU A 181 8.66 -5.61 10.42
C LEU A 181 10.01 -4.98 10.05
N HIS A 182 10.84 -5.68 9.28
CA HIS A 182 12.22 -5.28 9.02
C HIS A 182 12.62 -5.25 7.54
N SER A 183 11.87 -5.91 6.65
CA SER A 183 12.22 -5.97 5.23
C SER A 183 12.17 -4.60 4.55
N TYR A 184 13.03 -4.44 3.55
CA TYR A 184 13.14 -3.20 2.80
C TYR A 184 11.88 -2.90 1.96
N LEU A 185 11.10 -3.92 1.62
CA LEU A 185 9.94 -3.81 0.72
C LEU A 185 8.60 -3.73 1.45
N LEU A 186 8.36 -4.52 2.52
CA LEU A 186 7.03 -4.55 3.14
C LEU A 186 6.87 -3.48 4.21
N THR A 187 7.90 -3.30 5.04
CA THR A 187 7.87 -2.39 6.19
C THR A 187 7.58 -0.93 5.84
N PRO A 188 8.03 -0.36 4.70
CA PRO A 188 7.69 1.02 4.35
C PRO A 188 6.18 1.29 4.40
N ALA A 189 5.35 0.48 3.75
CA ALA A 189 3.88 0.62 3.75
C ALA A 189 3.23 0.49 5.15
N PHE A 190 3.89 -0.21 6.08
CA PHE A 190 3.43 -0.38 7.45
C PHE A 190 3.88 0.76 8.39
N THR A 191 4.75 1.68 7.94
CA THR A 191 5.34 2.73 8.79
C THR A 191 4.29 3.56 9.55
N LEU A 192 3.19 3.93 8.88
CA LEU A 192 2.11 4.70 9.51
C LEU A 192 1.40 3.91 10.61
N ASN A 193 1.13 2.63 10.36
CA ASN A 193 0.52 1.73 11.34
C ASN A 193 1.45 1.52 12.54
N LEU A 194 2.74 1.27 12.29
CA LEU A 194 3.74 1.12 13.35
C LEU A 194 3.80 2.36 14.27
N ALA A 195 3.71 3.57 13.70
CA ALA A 195 3.67 4.80 14.48
C ALA A 195 2.40 4.92 15.35
N GLN A 196 1.25 4.47 14.83
CA GLN A 196 -0.02 4.43 15.56
C GLN A 196 0.01 3.41 16.70
N LEU A 197 0.46 2.18 16.44
CA LEU A 197 0.60 1.13 17.44
C LEU A 197 1.58 1.53 18.55
N ALA A 198 2.71 2.14 18.19
CA ALA A 198 3.66 2.66 19.18
C ALA A 198 3.07 3.79 20.02
N ALA A 199 2.18 4.62 19.46
CA ALA A 199 1.48 5.66 20.22
C ALA A 199 0.45 5.06 21.18
N GLU A 200 -0.32 4.06 20.74
CA GLU A 200 -1.27 3.32 21.57
C GLU A 200 -0.56 2.61 22.73
N ALA A 201 0.53 1.90 22.45
CA ALA A 201 1.27 1.17 23.47
C ALA A 201 1.84 2.09 24.55
N ARG A 202 2.29 3.30 24.19
CA ARG A 202 2.83 4.30 25.14
C ARG A 202 1.81 4.83 26.15
N ILE A 203 0.51 4.78 25.83
CA ILE A 203 -0.56 5.27 26.70
C ILE A 203 -1.26 4.14 27.47
N SER A 204 -0.84 2.89 27.27
CA SER A 204 -1.36 1.74 27.99
C SER A 204 -0.95 1.74 29.47
N GLU A 205 -1.84 1.27 30.35
CA GLU A 205 -1.54 1.03 31.77
C GLU A 205 -0.62 -0.19 31.96
N GLU A 206 -0.62 -1.11 30.99
CA GLU A 206 0.32 -2.23 30.90
C GLU A 206 1.67 -1.74 30.34
N GLY A 207 2.78 -2.29 30.81
CA GLY A 207 4.12 -1.86 30.40
C GLY A 207 4.27 -1.75 28.87
N GLY A 208 4.58 -0.54 28.39
CA GLY A 208 4.43 -0.18 26.96
C GLY A 208 5.19 -1.06 25.97
N GLU A 209 6.29 -1.69 26.37
CA GLU A 209 7.01 -2.65 25.51
C GLU A 209 6.23 -3.96 25.32
N SER A 210 5.65 -4.52 26.39
CA SER A 210 4.84 -5.74 26.31
C SER A 210 3.61 -5.51 25.44
N ARG A 211 2.90 -4.40 25.69
CA ARG A 211 1.71 -4.04 24.91
C ARG A 211 2.02 -3.83 23.43
N LEU A 212 3.17 -3.22 23.12
CA LEU A 212 3.59 -3.03 21.73
C LEU A 212 3.82 -4.39 21.03
N ASN A 213 4.46 -5.35 21.69
CA ASN A 213 4.67 -6.67 21.11
C ASN A 213 3.34 -7.38 20.81
N ASP A 214 2.38 -7.33 21.73
CA ASP A 214 1.05 -7.95 21.51
C ASP A 214 0.33 -7.32 20.32
N LEU A 215 0.37 -5.99 20.21
CA LEU A 215 -0.21 -5.24 19.08
C LEU A 215 0.47 -5.56 17.75
N LEU A 216 1.78 -5.79 17.74
CA LEU A 216 2.52 -6.15 16.53
C LEU A 216 2.18 -7.57 16.07
N GLU A 217 2.07 -8.53 16.98
CA GLU A 217 1.66 -9.90 16.68
C GLU A 217 0.22 -9.96 16.12
N GLU A 218 -0.69 -9.17 16.70
CA GLU A 218 -2.05 -9.01 16.17
C GLU A 218 -2.02 -8.38 14.77
N ALA A 219 -1.25 -7.32 14.56
CA ALA A 219 -1.15 -6.65 13.28
C ALA A 219 -0.55 -7.54 12.18
N MET A 220 0.48 -8.33 12.49
CA MET A 220 1.07 -9.32 11.56
C MET A 220 0.05 -10.36 11.09
N SER A 221 -0.93 -10.69 11.95
CA SER A 221 -1.96 -11.68 11.67
C SER A 221 -3.12 -11.10 10.85
N LEU A 222 -3.51 -9.85 11.13
CA LEU A 222 -4.77 -9.27 10.64
C LEU A 222 -4.59 -8.16 9.59
N GLN A 223 -3.40 -7.59 9.44
CA GLN A 223 -3.21 -6.42 8.58
C GLN A 223 -2.44 -6.77 7.31
N PRO A 224 -2.88 -6.27 6.14
CA PRO A 224 -2.08 -6.35 4.94
C PRO A 224 -0.89 -5.39 5.02
N THR A 225 0.13 -5.66 4.22
CA THR A 225 1.34 -4.85 4.14
C THR A 225 1.95 -4.85 2.74
N GLY A 226 3.00 -4.04 2.57
CA GLY A 226 3.74 -3.90 1.32
C GLY A 226 2.98 -3.17 0.21
N PRO A 227 3.61 -3.04 -0.97
CA PRO A 227 3.06 -2.25 -2.07
C PRO A 227 1.75 -2.81 -2.66
N LEU A 228 1.45 -4.10 -2.43
CA LEU A 228 0.27 -4.77 -3.00
C LEU A 228 -0.89 -4.98 -2.02
N ALA A 229 -0.75 -4.54 -0.76
CA ALA A 229 -1.71 -4.75 0.32
C ALA A 229 -2.11 -6.23 0.47
N LEU A 230 -1.11 -7.11 0.51
CA LEU A 230 -1.30 -8.54 0.77
C LEU A 230 -1.03 -8.84 2.24
N TYR A 231 -1.74 -9.83 2.79
CA TYR A 231 -1.49 -10.38 4.12
C TYR A 231 -0.16 -11.11 4.17
N LEU A 232 0.41 -11.25 5.37
CA LEU A 232 1.71 -11.90 5.57
C LEU A 232 1.75 -13.32 5.00
N LYS A 233 0.66 -14.10 5.17
CA LYS A 233 0.52 -15.45 4.57
C LYS A 233 0.65 -15.41 3.05
N GLU A 234 0.02 -14.45 2.38
CA GLU A 234 0.07 -14.32 0.93
C GLU A 234 1.50 -13.98 0.47
N TRP A 235 2.19 -13.07 1.17
CA TRP A 235 3.59 -12.76 0.90
C TRP A 235 4.51 -13.96 1.08
N ILE A 236 4.37 -14.74 2.16
CA ILE A 236 5.17 -15.95 2.39
C ILE A 236 4.98 -16.95 1.23
N TYR A 237 3.74 -17.15 0.80
CA TYR A 237 3.43 -18.03 -0.32
C TYR A 237 4.00 -17.53 -1.65
N LEU A 238 3.98 -16.22 -1.91
CA LEU A 238 4.59 -15.66 -3.11
C LEU A 238 6.12 -15.83 -3.09
N VAL A 239 6.78 -15.59 -1.96
CA VAL A 239 8.24 -15.71 -1.87
C VAL A 239 8.70 -17.17 -1.95
N LEU A 240 8.02 -18.09 -1.25
CA LEU A 240 8.45 -19.49 -1.14
C LEU A 240 7.91 -20.40 -2.25
N HIS A 241 6.79 -20.04 -2.88
CA HIS A 241 6.07 -20.92 -3.81
C HIS A 241 5.68 -20.25 -5.13
N ASP A 242 6.00 -18.98 -5.33
CA ASP A 242 5.64 -18.19 -6.51
C ASP A 242 4.12 -18.22 -6.84
N ARG A 243 3.27 -18.35 -5.82
CA ARG A 243 1.81 -18.39 -6.00
C ARG A 243 1.12 -17.84 -4.77
N LEU A 244 -0.10 -17.34 -4.92
CA LEU A 244 -0.96 -17.06 -3.77
C LEU A 244 -1.43 -18.39 -3.15
N PRO A 245 -1.73 -18.41 -1.84
CA PRO A 245 -2.31 -19.59 -1.20
C PRO A 245 -3.62 -19.96 -1.91
N GLU A 246 -3.88 -21.25 -2.07
CA GLU A 246 -5.21 -21.71 -2.48
C GLU A 246 -6.22 -21.24 -1.44
N GLU A 247 -7.35 -20.70 -1.90
CA GLU A 247 -8.53 -20.45 -1.07
C GLU A 247 -9.13 -21.80 -0.63
N LYS A 248 -8.44 -22.49 0.28
CA LYS A 248 -9.06 -23.53 1.09
C LYS A 248 -9.51 -22.85 2.37
N ASP A 249 -10.82 -22.72 2.48
CA ASP A 249 -11.57 -22.05 3.54
C ASP A 249 -11.54 -20.51 3.47
N ALA A 250 -11.91 -19.93 2.31
CA ALA A 250 -12.79 -18.77 2.40
C ALA A 250 -14.05 -19.31 3.08
N GLU A 251 -14.34 -18.83 4.29
CA GLU A 251 -15.42 -19.34 5.12
C GLU A 251 -16.64 -19.69 4.25
N GLU A 252 -17.22 -20.86 4.50
CA GLU A 252 -18.65 -21.09 4.30
C GLU A 252 -19.44 -20.10 5.19
N GLY A 253 -19.19 -18.80 5.01
CA GLY A 253 -20.04 -17.73 5.47
C GLY A 253 -21.37 -18.02 4.81
N LYS A 254 -22.39 -18.22 5.65
CA LYS A 254 -23.76 -18.46 5.22
C LYS A 254 -24.15 -17.38 4.22
N THR A 255 -23.96 -17.61 2.92
CA THR A 255 -24.56 -16.82 1.87
C THR A 255 -26.05 -17.00 2.08
N SER A 256 -26.68 -16.01 2.72
CA SER A 256 -28.11 -15.90 2.73
C SER A 256 -28.52 -15.88 1.26
N LYS A 257 -29.26 -16.90 0.82
CA LYS A 257 -29.85 -16.89 -0.53
C LYS A 257 -30.87 -15.75 -0.70
N GLU A 258 -31.25 -15.10 0.39
CA GLU A 258 -32.22 -14.01 0.38
C GLU A 258 -31.50 -12.67 0.20
N VAL A 259 -31.80 -12.01 -0.92
CA VAL A 259 -31.32 -10.67 -1.27
C VAL A 259 -31.71 -9.67 -0.20
N HIS A 260 -30.74 -8.90 0.29
CA HIS A 260 -30.91 -7.93 1.36
C HIS A 260 -31.99 -6.89 1.04
N LYS A 261 -32.85 -6.58 2.01
CA LYS A 261 -33.99 -5.65 1.84
C LYS A 261 -33.59 -4.26 1.32
N TYR A 262 -32.44 -3.75 1.75
CA TYR A 262 -31.94 -2.44 1.29
C TYR A 262 -31.47 -2.47 -0.16
N TYR A 263 -30.95 -3.60 -0.65
CA TYR A 263 -30.63 -3.73 -2.07
C TYR A 263 -31.87 -3.58 -2.95
N LYS A 264 -32.95 -4.28 -2.60
CA LYS A 264 -34.23 -4.16 -3.32
C LYS A 264 -34.76 -2.73 -3.28
N ALA A 265 -34.83 -2.14 -2.09
CA ALA A 265 -35.35 -0.79 -1.88
C ALA A 265 -34.55 0.30 -2.63
N VAL A 266 -33.21 0.25 -2.57
CA VAL A 266 -32.35 1.21 -3.29
C VAL A 266 -32.52 1.04 -4.80
N THR A 267 -32.44 -0.20 -5.29
CA THR A 267 -32.56 -0.50 -6.72
C THR A 267 -33.92 -0.08 -7.29
N GLU A 268 -35.00 -0.28 -6.54
CA GLU A 268 -36.34 0.18 -6.94
C GLU A 268 -36.41 1.72 -6.99
N ALA A 269 -35.86 2.41 -5.99
CA ALA A 269 -35.89 3.87 -5.90
C ALA A 269 -35.03 4.59 -6.95
N THR A 270 -33.99 3.93 -7.46
CA THR A 270 -33.05 4.47 -8.45
C THR A 270 -33.33 4.01 -9.88
N GLY A 271 -34.41 3.26 -10.12
CA GLY A 271 -34.75 2.74 -11.44
C GLY A 271 -33.80 1.66 -11.96
N GLY A 272 -33.22 0.85 -11.06
CA GLY A 272 -32.39 -0.31 -11.38
C GLY A 272 -30.92 -0.19 -10.98
N SER A 273 -30.48 0.95 -10.45
CA SER A 273 -29.09 1.15 -10.03
C SER A 273 -28.88 0.80 -8.54
N PRO A 274 -27.81 0.08 -8.18
CA PRO A 274 -27.49 -0.14 -6.76
C PRO A 274 -26.93 1.11 -6.07
N ILE A 275 -26.76 2.24 -6.77
CA ILE A 275 -26.13 3.45 -6.25
C ILE A 275 -27.09 4.64 -6.30
N ALA A 276 -27.09 5.43 -5.23
CA ALA A 276 -27.84 6.68 -5.12
C ALA A 276 -26.98 7.83 -4.60
N TYR A 277 -27.24 9.05 -5.08
CA TYR A 277 -26.48 10.26 -4.78
C TYR A 277 -27.35 11.34 -4.14
N PHE A 278 -26.83 12.03 -3.13
CA PHE A 278 -27.57 13.07 -2.39
C PHE A 278 -26.68 14.29 -2.15
N SER A 279 -27.17 15.48 -2.49
CA SER A 279 -26.36 16.70 -2.36
C SER A 279 -26.17 17.10 -0.89
N ASP A 280 -27.19 16.88 -0.05
CA ASP A 280 -27.20 17.26 1.36
C ASP A 280 -27.90 16.22 2.25
N TYR A 281 -27.79 16.44 3.57
CA TYR A 281 -28.36 15.54 4.57
C TYR A 281 -29.89 15.49 4.53
N ARG A 282 -30.56 16.56 4.09
CA ARG A 282 -32.03 16.60 4.03
C ARG A 282 -32.52 15.65 2.94
N GLU A 283 -31.88 15.63 1.78
CA GLU A 283 -32.17 14.68 0.71
C GLU A 283 -31.90 13.24 1.14
N LEU A 284 -30.76 13.00 1.79
CA LEU A 284 -30.38 11.70 2.33
C LEU A 284 -31.41 11.18 3.37
N ASN A 285 -31.76 12.00 4.36
CA ASN A 285 -32.71 11.59 5.40
C ASN A 285 -34.11 11.34 4.83
N LYS A 286 -34.53 12.15 3.83
CA LYS A 286 -35.77 11.89 3.11
C LYS A 286 -35.74 10.53 2.42
N PHE A 287 -34.62 10.15 1.79
CA PHE A 287 -34.47 8.85 1.15
C PHE A 287 -34.57 7.68 2.15
N PHE A 288 -33.95 7.79 3.33
CA PHE A 288 -34.11 6.78 4.38
C PHE A 288 -35.57 6.53 4.76
N ILE A 289 -36.36 7.59 4.87
CA ILE A 289 -37.77 7.51 5.20
C ILE A 289 -38.56 6.92 4.02
N THR A 290 -38.45 7.54 2.84
CA THR A 290 -39.36 7.22 1.72
C THR A 290 -38.99 5.93 0.98
N ALA A 291 -37.70 5.64 0.83
CA ALA A 291 -37.23 4.46 0.09
C ALA A 291 -36.95 3.28 1.02
N LEU A 292 -36.31 3.52 2.18
CA LEU A 292 -35.94 2.43 3.10
C LEU A 292 -36.98 2.14 4.17
N GLY A 293 -38.04 2.95 4.27
CA GLY A 293 -39.15 2.77 5.22
C GLY A 293 -38.76 3.06 6.66
N TRP A 294 -37.78 3.94 6.89
CA TRP A 294 -37.39 4.36 8.23
C TRP A 294 -38.40 5.37 8.82
N GLN A 295 -38.33 5.64 10.12
CA GLN A 295 -39.40 6.31 10.86
C GLN A 295 -39.57 7.78 10.44
N GLU A 296 -40.81 8.17 10.09
CA GLU A 296 -41.10 9.57 9.76
C GLU A 296 -40.84 10.54 10.93
N GLY A 297 -40.38 11.74 10.60
CA GLY A 297 -40.15 12.81 11.59
C GLY A 297 -38.85 12.67 12.39
N GLU A 298 -38.04 11.64 12.14
CA GLU A 298 -36.73 11.45 12.77
C GLU A 298 -35.57 11.90 11.88
N ASP A 299 -34.50 12.35 12.54
CA ASP A 299 -33.20 12.61 11.92
C ASP A 299 -32.32 11.35 12.07
N HIS A 300 -32.24 10.53 11.02
CA HIS A 300 -31.50 9.28 11.06
C HIS A 300 -30.03 9.49 10.76
N LEU A 301 -29.17 8.78 11.50
CA LEU A 301 -27.72 8.93 11.42
C LEU A 301 -27.29 10.42 11.59
N PRO A 302 -27.67 11.08 12.69
CA PRO A 302 -27.50 12.52 12.88
C PRO A 302 -26.03 12.97 12.84
N GLN A 303 -25.08 12.07 13.01
CA GLN A 303 -23.65 12.34 12.82
C GLN A 303 -23.29 12.82 11.40
N PHE A 304 -24.16 12.60 10.40
CA PHE A 304 -23.94 13.04 9.02
C PHE A 304 -24.52 14.44 8.70
N LYS A 305 -25.17 15.12 9.66
CA LYS A 305 -25.81 16.42 9.44
C LYS A 305 -24.87 17.51 8.91
N ASN A 306 -23.60 17.45 9.29
CA ASN A 306 -22.59 18.45 8.92
C ASN A 306 -21.77 18.04 7.68
N HIS A 307 -22.29 17.11 6.88
CA HIS A 307 -21.66 16.60 5.67
C HIS A 307 -22.58 16.74 4.46
N SER A 308 -22.01 16.57 3.27
CA SER A 308 -22.69 16.73 1.98
C SER A 308 -22.22 15.69 0.98
N ASP A 309 -22.75 15.74 -0.25
CA ASP A 309 -22.25 14.99 -1.41
C ASP A 309 -22.11 13.48 -1.10
N PHE A 310 -23.24 12.91 -0.66
CA PHE A 310 -23.34 11.53 -0.19
C PHE A 310 -23.52 10.54 -1.33
N VAL A 311 -23.06 9.33 -1.08
CA VAL A 311 -23.25 8.17 -1.94
C VAL A 311 -23.74 7.01 -1.09
N ILE A 312 -24.87 6.41 -1.46
CA ILE A 312 -25.28 5.09 -0.98
C ILE A 312 -24.94 4.08 -2.06
N GLN A 313 -24.31 2.98 -1.69
CA GLN A 313 -24.23 1.79 -2.52
C GLN A 313 -24.86 0.63 -1.78
N ALA A 314 -25.77 -0.08 -2.44
CA ALA A 314 -26.37 -1.28 -1.93
C ALA A 314 -25.69 -2.52 -2.51
N ASP A 315 -25.54 -3.53 -1.67
CA ASP A 315 -25.00 -4.84 -1.99
C ASP A 315 -26.05 -5.92 -1.68
N PRO A 316 -26.24 -6.91 -2.58
CA PRO A 316 -27.29 -7.91 -2.41
C PRO A 316 -27.10 -8.80 -1.17
N GLU A 317 -25.87 -8.95 -0.67
CA GLU A 317 -25.53 -9.83 0.46
C GLU A 317 -25.22 -9.02 1.72
N LYS A 318 -24.41 -7.96 1.60
CA LYS A 318 -23.92 -7.14 2.73
C LYS A 318 -24.87 -6.01 3.14
N GLY A 319 -25.82 -5.64 2.28
CA GLY A 319 -26.83 -4.63 2.58
C GLY A 319 -26.58 -3.27 1.93
N MET A 320 -26.18 -2.25 2.69
CA MET A 320 -25.84 -0.95 2.10
C MET A 320 -24.73 -0.25 2.88
N LEU A 321 -23.93 0.53 2.18
CA LEU A 321 -22.94 1.44 2.74
C LEU A 321 -23.31 2.90 2.44
N LEU A 322 -22.75 3.81 3.22
CA LEU A 322 -22.89 5.25 3.04
C LEU A 322 -21.50 5.90 3.04
N ALA A 323 -21.20 6.64 1.98
CA ALA A 323 -20.05 7.52 1.88
C ALA A 323 -20.49 8.99 1.93
N ARG A 324 -19.60 9.86 2.42
CA ARG A 324 -19.84 11.30 2.57
C ARG A 324 -18.73 12.11 1.89
N ASN A 325 -19.07 13.27 1.36
CA ASN A 325 -18.14 14.23 0.74
C ASN A 325 -17.37 13.71 -0.48
N VAL A 326 -17.82 12.63 -1.11
CA VAL A 326 -17.12 11.98 -2.24
C VAL A 326 -17.89 12.05 -3.55
N ALA A 327 -19.21 12.30 -3.54
CA ALA A 327 -20.02 12.22 -4.76
C ALA A 327 -19.52 13.15 -5.89
N LYS A 328 -18.99 14.33 -5.57
CA LYS A 328 -18.45 15.26 -6.58
C LYS A 328 -17.26 14.72 -7.36
N CYS A 329 -16.55 13.71 -6.84
CA CYS A 329 -15.39 13.10 -7.49
C CYS A 329 -15.75 11.96 -8.45
N ILE A 330 -16.98 11.43 -8.38
CA ILE A 330 -17.36 10.16 -9.05
C ILE A 330 -18.04 10.47 -10.38
N ALA A 331 -17.37 10.18 -11.49
CA ALA A 331 -17.88 10.40 -12.85
C ALA A 331 -18.82 9.28 -13.34
N ASP A 332 -19.69 8.79 -12.45
CA ASP A 332 -20.78 7.90 -12.83
C ASP A 332 -21.77 8.68 -13.72
N PRO A 333 -22.14 8.19 -14.92
CA PRO A 333 -23.14 8.83 -15.78
C PRO A 333 -24.48 9.12 -15.09
N ALA A 334 -24.84 8.37 -14.05
CA ALA A 334 -26.06 8.59 -13.26
C ALA A 334 -25.89 9.62 -12.13
N ASN A 335 -24.66 10.11 -11.86
CA ASN A 335 -24.38 11.03 -10.78
C ASN A 335 -24.54 12.50 -11.21
N PRO A 336 -25.59 13.21 -10.77
CA PRO A 336 -25.79 14.61 -11.12
C PRO A 336 -24.84 15.56 -10.37
N LEU A 337 -24.15 15.08 -9.34
CA LEU A 337 -23.29 15.89 -8.46
C LEU A 337 -21.85 15.96 -8.96
N TYR A 338 -21.47 15.15 -9.96
CA TYR A 338 -20.11 15.13 -10.48
C TYR A 338 -19.63 16.54 -10.87
N ASN A 339 -18.43 16.89 -10.43
CA ASN A 339 -17.82 18.17 -10.73
C ASN A 339 -16.35 17.98 -11.07
N ALA A 340 -16.00 18.09 -12.36
CA ALA A 340 -14.63 17.89 -12.85
C ALA A 340 -13.58 18.77 -12.14
N ALA A 341 -13.90 20.05 -11.86
CA ALA A 341 -12.96 20.95 -11.20
C ALA A 341 -12.71 20.59 -9.72
N TYR A 342 -13.74 20.08 -9.04
CA TYR A 342 -13.62 19.53 -7.70
C TYR A 342 -12.88 18.19 -7.71
N ALA A 343 -13.28 17.27 -8.59
CA ALA A 343 -12.65 15.97 -8.79
C ALA A 343 -11.15 16.13 -9.08
N ARG A 344 -10.77 17.10 -9.90
CA ARG A 344 -9.36 17.38 -10.20
C ARG A 344 -8.48 17.63 -8.97
N ARG A 345 -9.07 18.15 -7.89
CA ARG A 345 -8.38 18.46 -6.63
C ARG A 345 -8.51 17.37 -5.56
N HIS A 346 -9.54 16.53 -5.65
CA HIS A 346 -9.95 15.64 -4.56
C HIS A 346 -10.13 14.18 -4.95
N ALA A 347 -10.11 13.83 -6.25
CA ALA A 347 -10.32 12.46 -6.70
C ALA A 347 -9.14 11.55 -6.34
N PHE A 348 -7.92 12.09 -6.27
CA PHE A 348 -6.76 11.33 -5.78
C PHE A 348 -6.88 10.96 -4.29
N ASP A 349 -7.60 11.76 -3.50
CA ASP A 349 -7.82 11.48 -2.08
C ASP A 349 -8.62 10.18 -1.89
N LEU A 350 -9.52 9.83 -2.83
CA LEU A 350 -10.27 8.56 -2.79
C LEU A 350 -9.35 7.35 -2.91
N LEU A 351 -8.17 7.50 -3.53
CA LEU A 351 -7.16 6.45 -3.70
C LEU A 351 -6.10 6.45 -2.59
N SER A 352 -5.95 7.55 -1.85
CA SER A 352 -4.78 7.75 -0.97
C SER A 352 -5.11 8.02 0.50
N VAL A 353 -6.32 8.53 0.80
CA VAL A 353 -6.75 8.87 2.15
C VAL A 353 -7.56 7.72 2.76
N ARG A 354 -6.97 7.09 3.78
CA ARG A 354 -7.57 5.98 4.53
C ARG A 354 -8.93 6.37 5.12
N GLY A 355 -9.94 5.55 4.89
CA GLY A 355 -11.30 5.72 5.43
C GLY A 355 -12.15 6.80 4.73
N LEU A 356 -11.66 7.44 3.67
CA LEU A 356 -12.43 8.44 2.92
C LEU A 356 -13.53 7.79 2.05
N CYS A 357 -13.15 6.80 1.24
CA CYS A 357 -14.07 6.04 0.40
C CYS A 357 -14.19 4.60 0.93
N PRO A 358 -15.41 4.08 1.18
CA PRO A 358 -15.61 2.68 1.54
C PRO A 358 -15.04 1.72 0.47
N PRO A 359 -14.45 0.57 0.86
CA PRO A 359 -13.78 -0.35 -0.08
C PRO A 359 -14.67 -0.81 -1.23
N ASP A 360 -15.88 -1.30 -0.94
CA ASP A 360 -16.82 -1.81 -1.96
C ASP A 360 -17.23 -0.72 -2.97
N LEU A 361 -17.36 0.53 -2.50
CA LEU A 361 -17.61 1.68 -3.38
C LEU A 361 -16.39 2.01 -4.24
N LEU A 362 -15.19 2.01 -3.65
CA LEU A 362 -13.97 2.27 -4.39
C LEU A 362 -13.74 1.23 -5.48
N GLN A 363 -13.94 -0.05 -5.20
CA GLN A 363 -13.87 -1.13 -6.19
C GLN A 363 -14.82 -0.91 -7.36
N THR A 364 -16.04 -0.46 -7.07
CA THR A 364 -17.04 -0.14 -8.09
C THR A 364 -16.60 1.05 -8.94
N ILE A 365 -16.08 2.10 -8.31
CA ILE A 365 -15.54 3.30 -8.98
C ILE A 365 -14.38 2.92 -9.92
N LEU A 366 -13.42 2.12 -9.44
CA LEU A 366 -12.24 1.70 -10.19
C LEU A 366 -12.64 0.84 -11.40
N LYS A 367 -13.50 -0.16 -11.19
CA LYS A 367 -13.99 -1.07 -12.24
C LYS A 367 -14.66 -0.32 -13.39
N ASN A 368 -15.34 0.79 -13.10
CA ASN A 368 -16.05 1.58 -14.10
C ASN A 368 -15.25 2.79 -14.62
N GLY A 369 -14.03 3.02 -14.14
CA GLY A 369 -13.20 4.15 -14.57
C GLY A 369 -13.76 5.52 -14.18
N TRP A 370 -14.45 5.62 -13.03
CA TRP A 370 -15.18 6.83 -12.62
C TRP A 370 -14.33 7.90 -11.93
N LEU A 371 -13.00 7.86 -12.07
CA LEU A 371 -12.07 8.89 -11.59
C LEU A 371 -11.24 9.50 -12.74
N PRO A 372 -11.87 9.99 -13.83
CA PRO A 372 -11.13 10.46 -15.01
C PRO A 372 -10.29 11.71 -14.76
N ASP A 373 -10.59 12.46 -13.69
CA ASP A 373 -9.89 13.70 -13.32
C ASP A 373 -8.91 13.52 -12.15
N ALA A 374 -8.72 12.30 -11.64
CA ALA A 374 -7.69 12.03 -10.64
C ALA A 374 -6.29 12.20 -11.24
N ALA A 375 -5.43 12.93 -10.54
CA ALA A 375 -4.01 13.07 -10.84
C ALA A 375 -3.24 13.23 -9.52
N PHE A 376 -1.96 12.92 -9.49
CA PHE A 376 -1.12 13.30 -8.34
C PHE A 376 -1.20 14.82 -8.12
N PRO A 377 -1.20 15.30 -6.87
CA PRO A 377 -1.11 16.72 -6.56
C PRO A 377 0.00 17.41 -7.37
N ASP A 378 -0.27 18.66 -7.77
CA ASP A 378 0.63 19.49 -8.57
C ASP A 378 1.04 18.97 -9.97
N THR A 379 0.38 17.92 -10.48
CA THR A 379 0.60 17.40 -11.84
C THR A 379 -0.70 17.30 -12.62
N ASP A 380 -0.68 17.45 -13.94
CA ASP A 380 -1.85 17.23 -14.82
C ASP A 380 -1.92 15.81 -15.42
N ASP A 381 -1.12 14.89 -14.89
CA ASP A 381 -0.97 13.53 -15.41
C ASP A 381 -2.09 12.60 -14.91
N ARG A 382 -3.23 12.71 -15.58
CA ARG A 382 -4.41 11.87 -15.31
C ARG A 382 -4.25 10.44 -15.84
N ALA A 383 -3.47 10.27 -16.91
CA ALA A 383 -3.26 8.97 -17.53
C ALA A 383 -2.53 8.03 -16.55
N LEU A 384 -1.46 8.53 -15.91
CA LEU A 384 -0.69 7.74 -14.96
C LEU A 384 -1.56 7.24 -13.80
N VAL A 385 -2.44 8.08 -13.25
CA VAL A 385 -3.35 7.66 -12.19
C VAL A 385 -4.40 6.69 -12.72
N ALA A 386 -5.01 6.95 -13.88
CA ALA A 386 -6.02 6.07 -14.45
C ALA A 386 -5.48 4.65 -14.72
N GLU A 387 -4.26 4.55 -15.24
CA GLU A 387 -3.58 3.27 -15.54
C GLU A 387 -3.16 2.50 -14.28
N ASN A 388 -2.88 3.22 -13.18
CA ASN A 388 -2.34 2.63 -11.95
C ASN A 388 -3.29 2.75 -10.74
N ALA A 389 -4.57 3.07 -10.94
CA ALA A 389 -5.49 3.44 -9.87
C ALA A 389 -5.67 2.32 -8.81
N ASP A 390 -5.76 1.07 -9.26
CA ASP A 390 -5.84 -0.09 -8.36
C ASP A 390 -4.58 -0.26 -7.50
N PHE A 391 -3.41 -0.14 -8.13
CA PHE A 391 -2.13 -0.20 -7.43
C PHE A 391 -1.98 0.93 -6.40
N ILE A 392 -2.31 2.17 -6.79
CA ILE A 392 -2.27 3.34 -5.89
C ILE A 392 -3.19 3.08 -4.69
N ALA A 393 -4.43 2.65 -4.94
CA ALA A 393 -5.39 2.37 -3.87
C ALA A 393 -4.88 1.28 -2.90
N ARG A 394 -4.34 0.18 -3.42
CA ARG A 394 -3.72 -0.87 -2.59
C ARG A 394 -2.59 -0.30 -1.73
N CYS A 395 -1.61 0.32 -2.38
CA CYS A 395 -0.38 0.78 -1.74
C CYS A 395 -0.68 1.79 -0.62
N TYR A 396 -1.62 2.73 -0.84
CA TYR A 396 -1.88 3.79 0.14
C TYR A 396 -2.89 3.42 1.22
N LEU A 397 -3.93 2.67 0.85
CA LEU A 397 -5.06 2.40 1.73
C LEU A 397 -4.86 1.11 2.55
N GLN A 398 -4.05 0.14 2.07
CA GLN A 398 -3.75 -1.10 2.80
C GLN A 398 -5.04 -1.81 3.27
N MET A 399 -5.28 -1.95 4.58
CA MET A 399 -6.52 -2.55 5.13
C MET A 399 -7.78 -1.86 4.61
N PHE A 400 -7.73 -0.54 4.38
CA PHE A 400 -8.86 0.25 3.89
C PHE A 400 -9.15 0.02 2.39
N TYR A 401 -8.30 -0.74 1.68
CA TYR A 401 -8.57 -1.23 0.33
C TYR A 401 -9.10 -2.67 0.33
N ARG A 402 -8.52 -3.55 1.16
CA ARG A 402 -8.93 -4.97 1.23
C ARG A 402 -10.35 -5.14 1.75
N GLY A 403 -10.79 -4.25 2.64
CA GLY A 403 -12.06 -4.40 3.35
C GLY A 403 -11.98 -5.51 4.40
N ASP A 404 -12.99 -5.56 5.25
CA ASP A 404 -13.21 -6.66 6.20
C ASP A 404 -13.96 -7.82 5.53
#